data_AF-E9EEX2-F1
#
_entry.id   AF-E9EEX2-F1
#
_cell.length_a   1.000
_cell.length_b   1.000
_cell.length_c   1.000
_cell.angle_alpha   90.00
_cell.angle_beta   90.00
_cell.angle_gamma   90.00
#
_symmetry.space_group_name_H-M   'P 1'
#
loop_
_entity.id
_entity.type
_entity.pdbx_description
1 polymer ?
#
loop_
_entity_poly.entity_id
_entity_poly.type
_entity_poly.pdbx_seq_one_letter_code
_entity_poly.pdbx_strand_id
1 'polypeptide(L)'
;MPPGDPDANKNKSLRPATKIPAGEKAYSHLRRPSVTRASETMQAQHLCTRIESPTLPLALRTIEPRDAPRHSAILTADMRSSDPWAGGVSVSRSEELIAGQRESAAVPTVLGPDGEVVGGPGRVNMVLVLTSEGDRVIGLGGFGAIKDWERRGGRVRAGDAGVVVDEAYRGNGYAAEAMRLAVDWAFTPVAAGGPQLDLVTVTTAATNTPMLALAEDKLGLRGKGVLRHHESGHAAGEMYYELTAAEWNHIQKNKMTL
;
A
#
# COMPACT_ATOMS: atom_id res chain seq x y z
N MET A 1 64.27 -24.39 -25.55
CA MET A 1 64.39 -23.84 -26.92
C MET A 1 63.02 -23.33 -27.34
N PRO A 2 62.92 -22.08 -27.81
CA PRO A 2 61.75 -21.45 -28.45
C PRO A 2 61.73 -21.88 -29.96
N PRO A 3 60.90 -21.38 -30.91
CA PRO A 3 60.51 -19.98 -31.21
C PRO A 3 59.01 -19.81 -31.57
N GLY A 4 58.44 -18.63 -31.84
CA GLY A 4 58.96 -17.28 -31.95
C GLY A 4 57.82 -16.33 -32.34
N ASP A 5 57.80 -15.18 -31.66
CA ASP A 5 57.36 -13.84 -32.13
C ASP A 5 58.27 -13.40 -33.32
N PRO A 6 58.23 -12.17 -33.89
CA PRO A 6 57.20 -11.11 -33.99
C PRO A 6 57.18 -10.44 -35.41
N ASP A 7 56.36 -9.41 -35.62
CA ASP A 7 56.75 -8.09 -36.21
C ASP A 7 55.47 -7.30 -36.57
N ALA A 8 55.15 -6.18 -35.90
CA ALA A 8 55.80 -4.87 -35.97
C ALA A 8 55.61 -4.17 -37.32
N ASN A 9 54.83 -3.09 -37.34
CA ASN A 9 55.28 -1.91 -38.08
C ASN A 9 54.86 -0.59 -37.42
N LYS A 10 55.85 0.29 -37.31
CA LYS A 10 55.85 1.64 -36.76
C LYS A 10 55.88 2.63 -37.93
N ASN A 11 55.26 3.80 -37.76
CA ASN A 11 55.74 5.10 -38.26
C ASN A 11 54.89 6.20 -37.60
N LYS A 12 55.34 7.04 -36.64
CA LYS A 12 56.38 8.09 -36.62
C LYS A 12 56.23 9.19 -37.68
N SER A 13 55.78 10.37 -37.24
CA SER A 13 56.18 11.73 -37.68
C SER A 13 55.64 12.73 -36.64
N LEU A 14 56.42 13.27 -35.68
CA LEU A 14 57.36 14.41 -35.71
C LEU A 14 56.75 15.83 -35.92
N ARG A 15 56.37 16.46 -34.77
CA ARG A 15 56.65 17.86 -34.29
C ARG A 15 56.15 19.08 -35.11
N PRO A 16 56.14 20.34 -34.58
CA PRO A 16 56.58 20.84 -33.25
C PRO A 16 55.56 21.72 -32.47
N ALA A 17 56.03 22.14 -31.30
CA ALA A 17 55.38 22.92 -30.25
C ALA A 17 55.04 24.38 -30.59
N THR A 18 53.99 24.89 -29.93
CA THR A 18 53.74 26.33 -29.77
C THR A 18 53.64 26.65 -28.27
N LYS A 19 54.58 27.46 -27.78
CA LYS A 19 54.52 28.14 -26.48
C LYS A 19 53.39 29.17 -26.51
N ILE A 20 52.59 29.26 -25.45
CA ILE A 20 51.72 30.40 -25.16
C ILE A 20 52.02 30.87 -23.72
N PRO A 21 52.08 32.18 -23.45
CA PRO A 21 52.78 32.75 -22.29
C PRO A 21 51.93 32.74 -21.01
N ALA A 22 52.64 32.85 -19.89
CA ALA A 22 52.11 33.24 -18.60
C ALA A 22 51.46 34.64 -18.67
N GLY A 23 50.27 34.75 -18.09
CA GLY A 23 49.56 36.01 -17.92
C GLY A 23 48.46 35.84 -16.87
N GLU A 24 48.72 36.35 -15.67
CA GLU A 24 47.76 36.56 -14.59
C GLU A 24 46.50 37.27 -15.09
N LYS A 25 45.32 36.73 -14.78
CA LYS A 25 44.19 37.54 -14.33
C LYS A 25 43.37 36.77 -13.30
N ALA A 26 43.41 37.27 -12.08
CA ALA A 26 42.47 36.97 -11.03
C ALA A 26 41.03 37.21 -11.52
N TYR A 27 40.19 36.18 -11.46
CA TYR A 27 38.75 36.34 -11.36
C TYR A 27 38.23 35.45 -10.24
N SER A 28 38.03 36.11 -9.11
CA SER A 28 37.22 35.69 -7.98
C SER A 28 35.77 35.48 -8.42
N HIS A 29 35.47 34.32 -8.97
CA HIS A 29 34.09 33.86 -9.06
C HIS A 29 33.73 33.14 -7.76
N LEU A 30 33.22 33.95 -6.84
CA LEU A 30 32.14 33.63 -5.91
C LEU A 30 31.76 32.15 -5.92
N ARG A 31 32.25 31.40 -4.92
CA ARG A 31 31.61 30.15 -4.50
C ARG A 31 30.14 30.49 -4.25
N ARG A 32 29.27 30.11 -5.17
CA ARG A 32 27.85 30.02 -4.87
C ARG A 32 27.74 29.07 -3.68
N PRO A 33 27.11 29.46 -2.56
CA PRO A 33 26.78 28.47 -1.55
C PRO A 33 25.92 27.43 -2.27
N SER A 34 26.39 26.19 -2.29
CA SER A 34 25.53 25.05 -2.55
C SER A 34 24.46 25.12 -1.48
N VAL A 35 23.31 25.67 -1.83
CA VAL A 35 22.09 25.52 -1.04
C VAL A 35 21.79 24.03 -1.14
N THR A 36 22.37 23.26 -0.22
CA THR A 36 21.81 21.97 0.17
C THR A 36 20.45 22.34 0.73
N ARG A 37 19.43 22.40 -0.15
CA ARG A 37 18.05 22.44 0.27
C ARG A 37 17.93 21.22 1.16
N ALA A 38 17.77 21.42 2.47
CA ALA A 38 17.33 20.35 3.33
C ALA A 38 16.08 19.81 2.64
N SER A 39 16.18 18.60 2.09
CA SER A 39 15.04 17.92 1.51
C SER A 39 14.04 17.82 2.64
N GLU A 40 12.99 18.64 2.60
CA GLU A 40 11.93 18.55 3.60
C GLU A 40 11.46 17.12 3.60
N THR A 41 11.58 16.47 4.75
CA THR A 41 11.11 15.10 4.92
C THR A 41 9.61 15.11 4.69
N MET A 42 9.18 14.62 3.54
CA MET A 42 7.78 14.60 3.17
C MET A 42 7.08 13.49 3.93
N GLN A 43 5.93 13.81 4.53
CA GLN A 43 5.17 12.86 5.33
C GLN A 43 3.67 12.93 5.04
N ALA A 44 3.00 11.78 5.15
CA ALA A 44 1.55 11.65 5.07
C ALA A 44 0.99 11.14 6.40
N GLN A 45 -0.11 11.75 6.85
CA GLN A 45 -0.83 11.41 8.07
C GLN A 45 -2.07 10.59 7.75
N HIS A 46 -2.39 9.60 8.60
CA HIS A 46 -3.47 8.65 8.30
C HIS A 46 -4.64 8.69 9.28
N LEU A 47 -4.49 9.30 10.46
CA LEU A 47 -5.52 9.31 11.52
C LEU A 47 -6.88 9.90 11.14
N CYS A 48 -6.89 10.81 10.17
CA CYS A 48 -8.08 11.54 9.73
C CYS A 48 -8.38 11.31 8.25
N THR A 49 -7.85 10.22 7.66
CA THR A 49 -8.08 9.91 6.25
C THR A 49 -9.56 9.60 6.01
N ARG A 50 -10.09 10.21 4.95
CA ARG A 50 -11.41 9.93 4.39
C ARG A 50 -11.31 9.89 2.86
N ILE A 51 -11.88 8.84 2.28
CA ILE A 51 -11.87 8.56 0.84
C ILE A 51 -13.33 8.38 0.40
N GLU A 52 -13.83 9.31 -0.39
CA GLU A 52 -15.19 9.27 -0.92
C GLU A 52 -15.28 8.31 -2.11
N SER A 53 -16.34 7.50 -2.16
CA SER A 53 -16.65 6.74 -3.37
C SER A 53 -17.12 7.70 -4.47
N PRO A 54 -16.58 7.58 -5.70
CA PRO A 54 -17.10 8.32 -6.83
C PRO A 54 -18.39 7.69 -7.42
N THR A 55 -18.78 6.50 -6.98
CA THR A 55 -19.85 5.71 -7.64
C THR A 55 -21.00 5.30 -6.73
N LEU A 56 -20.78 5.23 -5.41
CA LEU A 56 -21.76 4.82 -4.41
C LEU A 56 -21.84 5.87 -3.30
N PRO A 57 -22.95 5.94 -2.53
CA PRO A 57 -23.06 6.80 -1.34
C PRO A 57 -22.26 6.23 -0.17
N LEU A 58 -20.98 5.95 -0.40
CA LEU A 58 -20.07 5.24 0.49
C LEU A 58 -18.79 6.08 0.66
N ALA A 59 -18.24 6.10 1.87
CA ALA A 59 -16.87 6.53 2.09
C ALA A 59 -16.10 5.49 2.91
N LEU A 60 -14.79 5.44 2.72
CA LEU A 60 -13.89 4.85 3.70
C LEU A 60 -13.34 5.97 4.57
N ARG A 61 -13.41 5.82 5.89
CA ARG A 61 -12.70 6.71 6.81
C ARG A 61 -11.97 5.94 7.89
N THR A 62 -10.91 6.54 8.40
CA THR A 62 -10.15 5.96 9.51
C THR A 62 -11.05 5.76 10.72
N ILE A 63 -10.89 4.63 11.39
CA ILE A 63 -11.74 4.25 12.52
C ILE A 63 -11.54 5.20 13.70
N GLU A 64 -12.63 5.52 14.40
CA GLU A 64 -12.67 6.46 15.51
C GLU A 64 -13.25 5.81 16.78
N PRO A 65 -12.95 6.35 17.98
CA PRO A 65 -13.46 5.79 19.24
C PRO A 65 -14.99 5.65 19.27
N ARG A 66 -15.71 6.59 18.64
CA ARG A 66 -17.19 6.54 18.53
C ARG A 66 -17.72 5.33 17.77
N ASP A 67 -16.89 4.66 16.98
CA ASP A 67 -17.29 3.52 16.17
C ASP A 67 -17.35 2.22 16.98
N ALA A 68 -16.86 2.21 18.23
CA ALA A 68 -16.73 1.00 19.05
C ALA A 68 -18.03 0.16 19.16
N PRO A 69 -19.23 0.74 19.36
CA PRO A 69 -20.46 -0.05 19.39
C PRO A 69 -20.75 -0.76 18.06
N ARG A 70 -20.51 -0.10 16.92
CA ARG A 70 -20.74 -0.69 15.60
C ARG A 70 -19.66 -1.69 15.21
N HIS A 71 -18.40 -1.39 15.53
CA HIS A 71 -17.28 -2.30 15.37
C HIS A 71 -17.51 -3.61 16.13
N SER A 72 -17.93 -3.53 17.41
CA SER A 72 -18.30 -4.68 18.23
C SER A 72 -19.41 -5.52 17.60
N ALA A 73 -20.48 -4.87 17.11
CA ALA A 73 -21.60 -5.56 16.47
C ALA A 73 -21.17 -6.28 15.18
N ILE A 74 -20.41 -5.62 14.31
CA ILE A 74 -19.95 -6.19 13.04
C ILE A 74 -19.02 -7.38 13.28
N LEU A 75 -18.02 -7.25 14.14
CA LEU A 75 -17.10 -8.36 14.45
C LEU A 75 -17.82 -9.54 15.10
N THR A 76 -18.78 -9.27 16.00
CA THR A 76 -19.57 -10.33 16.62
C THR A 76 -20.41 -11.09 15.59
N ALA A 77 -21.06 -10.37 14.68
CA ALA A 77 -21.82 -10.98 13.60
C ALA A 77 -20.92 -11.80 12.65
N ASP A 78 -19.75 -11.26 12.30
CA ASP A 78 -18.79 -11.92 11.43
C ASP A 78 -18.25 -13.23 12.06
N MET A 79 -17.83 -13.19 13.33
CA MET A 79 -17.42 -14.39 14.08
C MET A 79 -18.55 -15.44 14.10
N ARG A 80 -19.78 -15.00 14.37
CA ARG A 80 -20.95 -15.89 14.44
C ARG A 80 -21.38 -16.47 13.11
N SER A 81 -21.01 -15.84 12.00
CA SER A 81 -21.23 -16.39 10.66
C SER A 81 -20.39 -17.64 10.39
N SER A 82 -19.23 -17.76 11.06
CA SER A 82 -18.34 -18.92 10.96
C SER A 82 -18.55 -19.91 12.11
N ASP A 83 -18.80 -19.42 13.32
CA ASP A 83 -19.11 -20.23 14.51
C ASP A 83 -20.29 -19.60 15.29
N PRO A 84 -21.51 -20.14 15.16
CA PRO A 84 -22.69 -19.61 15.84
C PRO A 84 -22.57 -19.52 17.37
N TRP A 85 -21.65 -20.27 17.98
CA TRP A 85 -21.43 -20.30 19.43
C TRP A 85 -20.35 -19.33 19.90
N ALA A 86 -19.72 -18.58 18.98
CA ALA A 86 -18.71 -17.60 19.33
C ALA A 86 -19.25 -16.52 20.28
N GLY A 87 -18.50 -16.26 21.36
CA GLY A 87 -18.85 -15.28 22.41
C GLY A 87 -18.96 -13.82 21.93
N GLY A 88 -18.47 -13.53 20.72
CA GLY A 88 -18.48 -12.19 20.13
C GLY A 88 -17.39 -11.27 20.71
N VAL A 89 -17.47 -10.00 20.33
CA VAL A 89 -16.55 -8.94 20.77
C VAL A 89 -17.36 -7.89 21.53
N SER A 90 -17.00 -7.62 22.79
CA SER A 90 -17.67 -6.57 23.58
C SER A 90 -17.34 -5.15 23.06
N VAL A 91 -18.14 -4.16 23.48
CA VAL A 91 -17.87 -2.75 23.16
C VAL A 91 -16.54 -2.30 23.76
N SER A 92 -16.28 -2.59 25.04
CA SER A 92 -15.01 -2.25 25.69
C SER A 92 -13.81 -2.89 25.02
N ARG A 93 -13.93 -4.16 24.58
CA ARG A 93 -12.87 -4.79 23.79
C ARG A 93 -12.68 -4.08 22.44
N SER A 94 -13.75 -3.61 21.81
CA SER A 94 -13.64 -2.81 20.59
C SER A 94 -12.99 -1.45 20.83
N GLU A 95 -13.24 -0.79 21.96
CA GLU A 95 -12.55 0.46 22.33
C GLU A 95 -11.03 0.24 22.43
N GLU A 96 -10.60 -0.84 23.10
CA GLU A 96 -9.18 -1.22 23.19
C GLU A 96 -8.57 -1.50 21.81
N LEU A 97 -9.28 -2.26 20.96
CA LEU A 97 -8.81 -2.57 19.61
C LEU A 97 -8.69 -1.30 18.76
N ILE A 98 -9.69 -0.43 18.80
CA ILE A 98 -9.69 0.85 18.06
C ILE A 98 -8.55 1.75 18.55
N ALA A 99 -8.28 1.80 19.86
CA ALA A 99 -7.17 2.57 20.40
C ALA A 99 -5.83 2.11 19.80
N GLY A 100 -5.56 0.80 19.78
CA GLY A 100 -4.33 0.25 19.17
C GLY A 100 -4.26 0.43 17.65
N GLN A 101 -5.39 0.30 16.96
CA GLN A 101 -5.48 0.57 15.51
C GLN A 101 -5.13 2.04 15.19
N ARG A 102 -5.63 2.98 16.00
CA ARG A 102 -5.36 4.41 15.86
C ARG A 102 -3.93 4.76 16.23
N GLU A 103 -3.37 4.17 17.28
CA GLU A 103 -1.95 4.35 17.62
C GLU A 103 -1.04 3.97 16.45
N SER A 104 -1.31 2.84 15.78
CA SER A 104 -0.58 2.49 14.55
C SER A 104 -0.81 3.50 13.44
N ALA A 105 -2.05 3.91 13.16
CA ALA A 105 -2.37 4.88 12.11
C ALA A 105 -1.82 6.30 12.39
N ALA A 106 -1.43 6.59 13.64
CA ALA A 106 -0.77 7.84 14.02
C ALA A 106 0.69 7.93 13.55
N VAL A 107 1.30 6.80 13.20
CA VAL A 107 2.65 6.78 12.62
C VAL A 107 2.55 7.28 11.18
N PRO A 108 3.21 8.40 10.83
CA PRO A 108 3.14 8.93 9.48
C PRO A 108 3.92 8.04 8.51
N THR A 109 3.47 8.00 7.25
CA THR A 109 4.34 7.53 6.17
C THR A 109 5.38 8.60 5.88
N VAL A 110 6.65 8.22 5.81
CA VAL A 110 7.79 9.14 5.66
C VAL A 110 8.57 8.78 4.40
N LEU A 111 8.86 9.76 3.54
CA LEU A 111 9.75 9.58 2.40
C LEU A 111 11.21 9.87 2.76
N GLY A 112 12.09 9.01 2.25
CA GLY A 112 13.53 9.20 2.24
C GLY A 112 13.98 10.17 1.14
N PRO A 113 15.27 10.56 1.14
CA PRO A 113 15.82 11.48 0.13
C PRO A 113 15.79 10.96 -1.31
N ASP A 114 15.66 9.65 -1.49
CA ASP A 114 15.54 8.94 -2.76
C ASP A 114 14.10 8.86 -3.27
N GLY A 115 13.12 9.34 -2.50
CA GLY A 115 11.69 9.25 -2.82
C GLY A 115 11.04 7.94 -2.38
N GLU A 116 11.79 7.06 -1.72
CA GLU A 116 11.28 5.78 -1.20
C GLU A 116 10.66 5.94 0.19
N VAL A 117 9.65 5.14 0.51
CA VAL A 117 9.01 5.17 1.83
C VAL A 117 9.95 4.57 2.87
N VAL A 118 10.49 5.33 3.81
CA VAL A 118 11.43 4.86 4.85
C VAL A 118 10.76 4.40 6.14
N GLY A 119 9.52 4.80 6.38
CA GLY A 119 8.73 4.39 7.53
C GLY A 119 7.24 4.68 7.33
N GLY A 120 6.39 4.09 8.17
CA GLY A 120 4.95 4.22 8.06
C GLY A 120 4.18 3.40 9.10
N PRO A 121 2.85 3.48 9.09
CA PRO A 121 2.00 2.74 10.03
C PRO A 121 2.06 1.24 9.76
N GLY A 122 1.94 0.43 10.82
CA GLY A 122 1.88 -1.04 10.72
C GLY A 122 0.49 -1.59 10.36
N ARG A 123 -0.52 -0.71 10.31
CA ARG A 123 -1.91 -0.94 9.87
C ARG A 123 -2.62 0.40 9.76
N VAL A 124 -3.63 0.47 8.89
CA VAL A 124 -4.59 1.57 8.84
C VAL A 124 -5.98 0.96 8.69
N ASN A 125 -6.63 0.71 9.83
CA ASN A 125 -7.99 0.18 9.86
C ASN A 125 -9.00 1.30 9.62
N MET A 126 -9.95 1.02 8.75
CA MET A 126 -10.98 1.97 8.30
C MET A 126 -12.36 1.37 8.51
N VAL A 127 -13.36 2.24 8.54
CA VAL A 127 -14.78 1.89 8.50
C VAL A 127 -15.38 2.29 7.17
N LEU A 128 -16.34 1.49 6.71
CA LEU A 128 -17.22 1.82 5.61
C LEU A 128 -18.38 2.63 6.17
N VAL A 129 -18.57 3.85 5.69
CA VAL A 129 -19.70 4.71 6.08
C VAL A 129 -20.62 4.96 4.91
N LEU A 130 -21.92 4.82 5.16
CA LEU A 130 -22.95 5.17 4.20
C LEU A 130 -23.28 6.65 4.36
N THR A 131 -22.89 7.45 3.38
CA THR A 131 -22.99 8.92 3.44
C THR A 131 -24.43 9.41 3.30
N SER A 132 -25.27 8.64 2.60
CA SER A 132 -26.72 8.89 2.48
C SER A 132 -27.51 8.67 3.78
N GLU A 133 -26.91 8.01 4.78
CA GLU A 133 -27.54 7.74 6.09
C GLU A 133 -26.83 8.46 7.24
N GLY A 134 -26.29 9.65 6.99
CA GLY A 134 -25.63 10.44 8.02
C GLY A 134 -24.35 9.78 8.55
N ASP A 135 -23.53 9.24 7.65
CA ASP A 135 -22.26 8.56 7.95
C ASP A 135 -22.40 7.32 8.86
N ARG A 136 -23.48 6.56 8.67
CA ARG A 136 -23.67 5.28 9.36
C ARG A 136 -22.56 4.30 9.01
N VAL A 137 -21.90 3.74 10.03
CA VAL A 137 -20.94 2.65 9.85
C VAL A 137 -21.66 1.35 9.48
N ILE A 138 -21.33 0.78 8.33
CA ILE A 138 -21.92 -0.44 7.76
C ILE A 138 -20.90 -1.57 7.56
N GLY A 139 -19.63 -1.32 7.85
CA GLY A 139 -18.57 -2.28 7.61
C GLY A 139 -17.21 -1.81 8.09
N LEU A 140 -16.25 -2.72 7.99
CA LEU A 140 -14.83 -2.53 8.30
C LEU A 140 -14.01 -2.75 7.03
N GLY A 141 -12.89 -2.04 6.89
CA GLY A 141 -11.98 -2.23 5.77
C GLY A 141 -10.61 -1.61 6.00
N GLY A 142 -9.91 -1.31 4.90
CA GLY A 142 -8.55 -0.78 4.93
C GLY A 142 -7.50 -1.88 5.10
N PHE A 143 -6.41 -1.57 5.79
CA PHE A 143 -5.24 -2.45 5.91
C PHE A 143 -5.10 -2.98 7.32
N GLY A 144 -5.39 -4.28 7.51
CA GLY A 144 -5.26 -4.94 8.81
C GLY A 144 -3.81 -5.17 9.23
N ALA A 145 -2.91 -5.22 8.26
CA ALA A 145 -1.47 -5.27 8.45
C ALA A 145 -0.76 -4.54 7.31
N ILE A 146 0.32 -3.83 7.64
CA ILE A 146 1.29 -3.28 6.69
C ILE A 146 2.66 -3.75 7.17
N LYS A 147 3.38 -4.43 6.29
CA LYS A 147 4.66 -5.08 6.61
C LYS A 147 5.73 -4.64 5.62
N ASP A 148 6.96 -4.49 6.11
CA ASP A 148 8.13 -4.32 5.28
C ASP A 148 8.77 -5.70 5.05
N TRP A 149 8.94 -6.08 3.80
CA TRP A 149 9.56 -7.35 3.38
C TRP A 149 10.86 -7.09 2.64
N GLU A 150 11.81 -8.00 2.76
CA GLU A 150 12.94 -8.04 1.84
C GLU A 150 12.63 -8.98 0.68
N ARG A 151 12.65 -8.45 -0.56
CA ARG A 151 12.51 -9.24 -1.79
C ARG A 151 13.56 -8.80 -2.80
N ARG A 152 14.32 -9.76 -3.32
CA ARG A 152 15.32 -9.53 -4.39
C ARG A 152 16.33 -8.41 -4.05
N GLY A 153 16.70 -8.28 -2.77
CA GLY A 153 17.64 -7.27 -2.30
C GLY A 153 17.06 -5.86 -2.12
N GLY A 154 15.75 -5.69 -2.30
CA GLY A 154 15.04 -4.44 -2.00
C GLY A 154 13.98 -4.63 -0.92
N ARG A 155 13.63 -3.53 -0.25
CA ARG A 155 12.47 -3.51 0.65
C ARG A 155 11.19 -3.36 -0.16
N VAL A 156 10.15 -4.11 0.19
CA VAL A 156 8.80 -4.02 -0.35
C VAL A 156 7.85 -3.78 0.81
N ARG A 157 7.16 -2.64 0.81
CA ARG A 157 6.13 -2.32 1.79
C ARG A 157 4.78 -2.82 1.28
N ALA A 158 4.26 -3.85 1.93
CA ALA A 158 3.03 -4.53 1.54
C ALA A 158 1.91 -4.30 2.55
N GLY A 159 0.72 -3.88 2.08
CA GLY A 159 -0.48 -3.76 2.90
C GLY A 159 -1.49 -4.88 2.60
N ASP A 160 -1.97 -5.57 3.62
CA ASP A 160 -3.02 -6.58 3.49
C ASP A 160 -4.40 -5.95 3.64
N ALA A 161 -5.11 -5.88 2.52
CA ALA A 161 -6.42 -5.27 2.40
C ALA A 161 -7.52 -6.28 2.69
N GLY A 162 -8.48 -5.88 3.52
CA GLY A 162 -9.64 -6.70 3.86
C GLY A 162 -10.92 -5.87 3.93
N VAL A 163 -12.05 -6.57 3.92
CA VAL A 163 -13.36 -5.95 4.09
C VAL A 163 -14.32 -6.89 4.81
N VAL A 164 -15.12 -6.33 5.72
CA VAL A 164 -16.26 -7.00 6.34
C VAL A 164 -17.44 -6.05 6.25
N VAL A 165 -18.57 -6.52 5.72
CA VAL A 165 -19.80 -5.72 5.60
C VAL A 165 -20.89 -6.36 6.45
N ASP A 166 -21.59 -5.53 7.21
CA ASP A 166 -22.79 -5.91 7.96
C ASP A 166 -23.78 -6.59 7.00
N GLU A 167 -24.36 -7.70 7.44
CA GLU A 167 -25.22 -8.57 6.63
C GLU A 167 -26.36 -7.79 5.95
N ALA A 168 -26.95 -6.83 6.66
CA ALA A 168 -28.06 -6.03 6.14
C ALA A 168 -27.69 -5.18 4.90
N TYR A 169 -26.39 -4.95 4.67
CA TYR A 169 -25.88 -4.11 3.58
C TYR A 169 -25.16 -4.93 2.49
N ARG A 170 -25.06 -6.25 2.63
CA ARG A 170 -24.43 -7.12 1.61
C ARG A 170 -25.23 -7.14 0.31
N GLY A 171 -24.57 -7.51 -0.80
CA GLY A 171 -25.19 -7.56 -2.13
C GLY A 171 -25.30 -6.21 -2.86
N ASN A 172 -25.12 -5.08 -2.17
CA ASN A 172 -25.21 -3.73 -2.75
C ASN A 172 -23.90 -3.22 -3.39
N GLY A 173 -22.89 -4.06 -3.54
CA GLY A 173 -21.60 -3.67 -4.13
C GLY A 173 -20.64 -2.93 -3.20
N TYR A 174 -21.05 -2.53 -1.99
CA TYR A 174 -20.23 -1.75 -1.05
C TYR A 174 -18.89 -2.40 -0.69
N ALA A 175 -18.84 -3.73 -0.54
CA ALA A 175 -17.58 -4.44 -0.25
C ALA A 175 -16.56 -4.28 -1.39
N ALA A 176 -17.02 -4.41 -2.64
CA ALA A 176 -16.16 -4.26 -3.81
C ALA A 176 -15.67 -2.82 -3.96
N GLU A 177 -16.54 -1.85 -3.72
CA GLU A 177 -16.18 -0.44 -3.79
C GLU A 177 -15.19 -0.05 -2.70
N ALA A 178 -15.42 -0.47 -1.45
CA ALA A 178 -14.47 -0.25 -0.36
C ALA A 178 -13.09 -0.84 -0.68
N MET A 179 -13.02 -2.06 -1.19
CA MET A 179 -11.73 -2.65 -1.58
C MET A 179 -11.06 -1.86 -2.71
N ARG A 180 -11.80 -1.32 -3.68
CA ARG A 180 -11.22 -0.43 -4.71
C ARG A 180 -10.65 0.84 -4.11
N LEU A 181 -11.44 1.54 -3.29
CA LEU A 181 -10.99 2.77 -2.62
C LEU A 181 -9.73 2.53 -1.77
N ALA A 182 -9.68 1.41 -1.04
CA ALA A 182 -8.51 1.05 -0.26
C ALA A 182 -7.29 0.79 -1.15
N VAL A 183 -7.43 0.01 -2.23
CA VAL A 183 -6.33 -0.30 -3.17
C VAL A 183 -5.86 0.95 -3.93
N ASP A 184 -6.78 1.79 -4.39
CA ASP A 184 -6.46 3.09 -5.02
C ASP A 184 -5.67 3.98 -4.06
N TRP A 185 -6.15 4.10 -2.82
CA TRP A 185 -5.47 4.87 -1.79
C TRP A 185 -4.10 4.28 -1.45
N ALA A 186 -3.96 2.95 -1.39
CA ALA A 186 -2.69 2.24 -1.15
C ALA A 186 -1.53 2.79 -1.98
N PHE A 187 -1.79 3.02 -3.26
CA PHE A 187 -0.79 3.44 -4.24
C PHE A 187 -0.73 4.96 -4.41
N THR A 188 -1.54 5.73 -3.68
CA THR A 188 -1.47 7.18 -3.67
C THR A 188 -0.11 7.64 -3.13
N PRO A 189 0.61 8.56 -3.81
CA PRO A 189 1.89 9.07 -3.33
C PRO A 189 1.79 9.77 -1.97
N VAL A 190 2.88 9.79 -1.21
CA VAL A 190 2.94 10.53 0.07
C VAL A 190 2.64 12.02 -0.12
N ALA A 191 3.08 12.60 -1.24
CA ALA A 191 2.80 13.99 -1.61
C ALA A 191 1.30 14.31 -1.73
N ALA A 192 0.47 13.30 -2.00
CA ALA A 192 -0.98 13.41 -2.10
C ALA A 192 -1.70 12.87 -0.85
N GLY A 193 -0.97 12.62 0.25
CA GLY A 193 -1.52 12.11 1.50
C GLY A 193 -1.74 10.59 1.53
N GLY A 194 -1.17 9.85 0.58
CA GLY A 194 -1.27 8.40 0.54
C GLY A 194 -0.14 7.66 1.27
N PRO A 195 -0.32 6.36 1.54
CA PRO A 195 0.70 5.51 2.14
C PRO A 195 1.81 5.09 1.17
N GLN A 196 1.64 5.26 -0.15
CA GLN A 196 2.61 4.87 -1.18
C GLN A 196 3.17 3.46 -0.96
N LEU A 197 2.28 2.48 -0.86
CA LEU A 197 2.63 1.07 -0.73
C LEU A 197 3.19 0.55 -2.07
N ASP A 198 4.12 -0.40 -2.00
CA ASP A 198 4.66 -1.08 -3.19
C ASP A 198 3.73 -2.20 -3.67
N LEU A 199 3.04 -2.81 -2.70
CA LEU A 199 2.22 -4.00 -2.90
C LEU A 199 0.96 -3.93 -2.04
N VAL A 200 -0.15 -4.38 -2.61
CA VAL A 200 -1.34 -4.74 -1.85
C VAL A 200 -1.52 -6.24 -1.91
N THR A 201 -1.82 -6.83 -0.76
CA THR A 201 -2.22 -8.23 -0.66
C THR A 201 -3.67 -8.34 -0.29
N VAL A 202 -4.28 -9.45 -0.69
CA VAL A 202 -5.61 -9.83 -0.23
C VAL A 202 -5.52 -11.29 0.20
N THR A 203 -5.82 -11.55 1.46
CA THR A 203 -5.75 -12.89 2.04
C THR A 203 -7.11 -13.30 2.56
N THR A 204 -7.53 -14.53 2.24
CA THR A 204 -8.81 -15.06 2.72
C THR A 204 -8.77 -16.57 2.85
N ALA A 205 -9.59 -17.15 3.73
CA ALA A 205 -9.72 -18.60 3.81
C ALA A 205 -10.14 -19.17 2.45
N ALA A 206 -9.59 -20.31 2.04
CA ALA A 206 -9.91 -20.94 0.76
C ALA A 206 -11.39 -21.38 0.65
N THR A 207 -12.12 -21.41 1.76
CA THR A 207 -13.56 -21.70 1.84
C THR A 207 -14.43 -20.43 1.87
N ASN A 208 -13.85 -19.23 1.90
CA ASN A 208 -14.59 -17.98 1.91
C ASN A 208 -15.03 -17.59 0.49
N THR A 209 -16.01 -18.32 -0.03
CA THR A 209 -16.55 -18.13 -1.39
C THR A 209 -16.93 -16.68 -1.70
N PRO A 210 -17.58 -15.91 -0.80
CA PRO A 210 -17.88 -14.50 -1.06
C PRO A 210 -16.62 -13.65 -1.30
N MET A 211 -15.57 -13.82 -0.51
CA MET A 211 -14.33 -13.04 -0.67
C MET A 211 -13.54 -13.48 -1.91
N LEU A 212 -13.54 -14.78 -2.23
CA LEU A 212 -12.96 -15.29 -3.48
C LEU A 212 -13.65 -14.69 -4.71
N ALA A 213 -14.99 -14.68 -4.72
CA ALA A 213 -15.76 -14.05 -5.80
C ALA A 213 -15.49 -12.54 -5.87
N LEU A 214 -15.36 -11.85 -4.73
CA LEU A 214 -14.99 -10.45 -4.69
C LEU A 214 -13.61 -10.22 -5.34
N ALA A 215 -12.59 -10.97 -4.93
CA ALA A 215 -11.24 -10.85 -5.46
C ALA A 215 -11.20 -11.15 -6.97
N GLU A 216 -11.78 -12.26 -7.39
CA GLU A 216 -11.69 -12.70 -8.79
C GLU A 216 -12.57 -11.85 -9.71
N ASP A 217 -13.84 -11.65 -9.37
CA ASP A 217 -14.82 -11.03 -10.26
C ASP A 217 -14.89 -9.53 -10.12
N LYS A 218 -14.70 -9.01 -8.91
CA LYS A 218 -14.88 -7.57 -8.64
C LYS A 218 -13.57 -6.81 -8.61
N LEU A 219 -12.46 -7.45 -8.25
CA LEU A 219 -11.11 -6.88 -8.31
C LEU A 219 -10.28 -7.35 -9.51
N GLY A 220 -10.77 -8.30 -10.31
CA GLY A 220 -10.10 -8.73 -11.54
C GLY A 220 -8.88 -9.62 -11.30
N LEU A 221 -8.86 -10.36 -10.18
CA LEU A 221 -7.72 -11.19 -9.76
C LEU A 221 -7.90 -12.67 -10.11
N ARG A 222 -8.84 -12.97 -11.01
CA ARG A 222 -9.11 -14.33 -11.46
C ARG A 222 -7.83 -14.99 -11.98
N GLY A 223 -7.54 -16.19 -11.47
CA GLY A 223 -6.36 -16.98 -11.83
C GLY A 223 -5.03 -16.47 -11.26
N LYS A 224 -5.02 -15.40 -10.45
CA LYS A 224 -3.80 -14.87 -9.80
C LYS A 224 -3.58 -15.37 -8.37
N GLY A 225 -4.59 -15.99 -7.77
CA GLY A 225 -4.52 -16.47 -6.39
C GLY A 225 -3.55 -17.65 -6.23
N VAL A 226 -2.81 -17.64 -5.13
CA VAL A 226 -1.94 -18.75 -4.71
C VAL A 226 -2.48 -19.34 -3.43
N LEU A 227 -2.74 -20.65 -3.42
CA LEU A 227 -3.11 -21.36 -2.20
C LEU A 227 -1.88 -21.52 -1.31
N ARG A 228 -2.01 -21.11 -0.04
CA ARG A 228 -0.97 -21.22 1.00
C ARG A 228 -1.51 -21.97 2.21
N HIS A 229 -0.60 -22.45 3.05
CA HIS A 229 -0.96 -22.94 4.37
C HIS A 229 -1.48 -21.78 5.21
N HIS A 230 -2.62 -21.98 5.86
CA HIS A 230 -3.21 -20.98 6.73
C HIS A 230 -2.32 -20.78 7.97
N GLU A 231 -2.01 -19.53 8.34
CA GLU A 231 -1.14 -19.23 9.49
C GLU A 231 -1.70 -19.82 10.81
N SER A 232 -3.03 -19.95 10.91
CA SER A 232 -3.74 -20.54 12.06
C SER A 232 -4.08 -22.04 11.92
N GLY A 233 -3.60 -22.72 10.87
CA GLY A 233 -3.77 -24.17 10.72
C GLY A 233 -5.12 -24.65 10.18
N HIS A 234 -5.94 -23.78 9.54
CA HIS A 234 -7.12 -24.25 8.80
C HIS A 234 -6.71 -25.23 7.69
N ALA A 235 -7.31 -26.42 7.71
CA ALA A 235 -6.97 -27.51 6.78
C ALA A 235 -7.16 -27.15 5.31
N ALA A 236 -8.09 -26.23 5.01
CA ALA A 236 -8.35 -25.76 3.65
C ALA A 236 -7.29 -24.78 3.12
N GLY A 237 -6.43 -24.22 3.98
CA GLY A 237 -5.48 -23.18 3.60
C GLY A 237 -6.11 -21.80 3.41
N GLU A 238 -5.30 -20.87 2.95
CA GLU A 238 -5.68 -19.51 2.60
C GLU A 238 -5.37 -19.22 1.13
N MET A 239 -6.29 -18.54 0.46
CA MET A 239 -6.03 -17.98 -0.86
C MET A 239 -5.40 -16.61 -0.69
N TYR A 240 -4.26 -16.42 -1.36
CA TYR A 240 -3.46 -15.22 -1.25
C TYR A 240 -3.26 -14.59 -2.64
N TYR A 241 -3.57 -13.30 -2.74
CA TYR A 241 -3.43 -12.50 -3.95
C TYR A 241 -2.44 -11.36 -3.72
N GLU A 242 -1.66 -11.02 -4.75
CA GLU A 242 -0.80 -9.82 -4.76
C GLU A 242 -1.20 -8.89 -5.91
N LEU A 243 -1.06 -7.58 -5.66
CA LEU A 243 -1.24 -6.52 -6.64
C LEU A 243 -0.14 -5.48 -6.48
N THR A 244 0.52 -5.16 -7.58
CA THR A 244 1.34 -3.95 -7.71
C THR A 244 0.52 -2.78 -8.26
N ALA A 245 1.02 -1.55 -8.07
CA ALA A 245 0.39 -0.35 -8.66
C ALA A 245 0.24 -0.46 -10.19
N ALA A 246 1.23 -1.04 -10.88
CA ALA A 246 1.19 -1.20 -12.33
C ALA A 246 0.08 -2.17 -12.78
N GLU A 247 -0.07 -3.29 -12.09
CA GLU A 247 -1.14 -4.26 -12.37
C GLU A 247 -2.52 -3.68 -12.07
N TRP A 248 -2.65 -2.95 -10.96
CA TRP A 248 -3.91 -2.31 -10.61
C TRP A 248 -4.35 -1.30 -11.67
N ASN A 249 -3.44 -0.45 -12.12
CA ASN A 249 -3.68 0.49 -13.21
C ASN A 249 -4.09 -0.21 -14.52
N HIS A 250 -3.51 -1.38 -14.82
CA HIS A 250 -3.90 -2.17 -15.99
C HIS A 250 -5.33 -2.72 -15.86
N ILE A 251 -5.68 -3.26 -14.69
CA ILE A 251 -7.04 -3.78 -14.41
C ILE A 251 -8.09 -2.67 -14.55
N GLN A 252 -7.82 -1.48 -14.00
CA GLN A 252 -8.75 -0.35 -14.07
C GLN A 252 -9.00 0.10 -15.51
N LYS A 253 -7.96 0.20 -16.34
CA LYS A 253 -8.10 0.59 -17.75
C LYS A 253 -8.92 -0.40 -18.57
N ASN A 254 -8.72 -1.71 -18.35
CA ASN A 254 -9.44 -2.74 -19.10
C ASN A 254 -10.93 -2.82 -18.72
N LYS A 255 -11.31 -2.38 -17.53
CA LYS A 255 -12.73 -2.26 -17.13
C LYS A 255 -13.44 -1.08 -17.78
N MET A 256 -12.73 -0.06 -18.22
CA MET A 256 -13.31 1.10 -18.90
C MET A 256 -13.53 0.86 -20.41
N THR A 257 -13.06 -0.27 -20.95
CA THR A 257 -13.12 -0.61 -22.38
C THR A 257 -14.17 -1.68 -22.73
N LEU A 258 -14.93 -2.15 -21.74
CA LEU A 258 -16.06 -3.09 -21.87
C LEU A 258 -17.36 -2.37 -21.49
#